data_AF-A0A8J5LEZ7-F1
#
_entry.id   AF-A0A8J5LEZ7-F1
#
_cell.length_a   1.000
_cell.length_b   1.000
_cell.length_c   1.000
_cell.angle_alpha   90.00
_cell.angle_beta   90.00
_cell.angle_gamma   90.00
#
_symmetry.space_group_name_H-M   'P 1'
#
loop_
_entity.id
_entity.type
_entity.pdbx_description
1 polymer ?
#
loop_
_entity_poly.entity_id
_entity_poly.type
_entity_poly.pdbx_seq_one_letter_code
_entity_poly.pdbx_strand_id
1 'polypeptide(L)'
;MASAVAISILLLSSSALAAVSAVPYLNVLTLSRQSGAVPGRSDEEVRILYLEWRAKHRHSQKSLDLDEYRFEVFKENLRFVDEHNTAANRGEHTFRLGMNQFADLTNEEYRARFLRDFSRIRRSTPQNISSRYRLREGDDLPDSIDWRQKGAVAVVKNQGNCGMLIMPLMVSIGSCWAFSAIAAVEGINQIVTGNLISLSEEELVDCTIDNHGCSGGWMNVAFQFIINNGGINSEENYPYTGQNGICNTTKENAHVVSIDSYQNVPSNDEKSLQKTVANQPVSVTVDAVGRDFQLYDSGIFTGSCNISSNHAMTIVGYGTENGKDYWIVKNSWGVTWGESGYIRMERNIANSTGKCGIARFASYPVKIGASLHNNPAAVPLLPLPLRLPSSSLLPLAITTAPAPAAPHAAASTSRTIAASFGSSVRSRVPPAATTTSAAVPKTTHKNSPLRVKALTHCCHSQLGFNWLRWSQ
;
A
#
# COMPACT_ATOMS: atom_id res chain seq x y z
N MET A 1 36.38 -5.41 89.48
CA MET A 1 36.23 -3.97 89.80
C MET A 1 35.47 -3.35 88.63
N ALA A 2 34.13 -3.42 88.56
CA ALA A 2 33.09 -2.79 89.38
C ALA A 2 32.95 -1.26 89.16
N SER A 3 31.92 -0.88 88.38
CA SER A 3 30.99 0.27 88.50
C SER A 3 30.37 0.50 87.10
N ALA A 4 29.14 0.07 86.73
CA ALA A 4 27.80 0.32 87.26
C ALA A 4 27.57 1.83 87.52
N VAL A 5 26.61 2.52 86.89
CA VAL A 5 25.17 2.38 87.07
C VAL A 5 24.39 2.87 85.83
N ALA A 6 23.37 2.11 85.45
CA ALA A 6 22.24 2.48 84.58
C ALA A 6 20.99 2.75 85.44
N ILE A 7 20.02 3.54 84.94
CA ILE A 7 18.54 3.48 85.17
C ILE A 7 17.96 4.56 84.22
N SER A 8 17.11 4.35 83.20
CA SER A 8 15.93 3.51 82.95
C SER A 8 14.57 4.19 83.25
N ILE A 9 13.81 4.40 82.16
CA ILE A 9 12.36 4.09 81.98
C ILE A 9 11.29 5.13 82.40
N LEU A 10 10.49 5.61 81.43
CA LEU A 10 9.01 5.41 81.26
C LEU A 10 8.51 6.31 80.09
N LEU A 11 8.09 5.84 78.91
CA LEU A 11 6.94 5.00 78.47
C LEU A 11 5.56 5.71 78.43
N LEU A 12 4.87 5.46 77.29
CA LEU A 12 3.42 5.59 76.95
C LEU A 12 2.99 6.89 76.24
N SER A 13 2.20 6.92 75.15
CA SER A 13 1.58 5.88 74.30
C SER A 13 0.78 6.54 73.16
N SER A 14 0.78 5.93 71.96
CA SER A 14 -0.31 5.82 70.94
C SER A 14 -1.07 7.09 70.48
N SER A 15 -1.21 7.41 69.18
CA SER A 15 -2.02 6.65 68.20
C SER A 15 -1.85 7.22 66.79
N ALA A 16 -1.97 6.37 65.77
CA ALA A 16 -1.94 6.69 64.34
C ALA A 16 -3.18 7.45 63.84
N LEU A 17 -3.04 8.27 62.78
CA LEU A 17 -3.91 8.24 61.58
C LEU A 17 -3.35 9.13 60.45
N ALA A 18 -3.53 8.66 59.21
CA ALA A 18 -3.04 9.22 57.95
C ALA A 18 -3.82 10.46 57.45
N ALA A 19 -3.15 11.35 56.71
CA ALA A 19 -3.78 12.14 55.64
C ALA A 19 -2.74 12.76 54.68
N VAL A 20 -3.02 12.53 53.40
CA VAL A 20 -2.39 12.97 52.14
C VAL A 20 -1.99 14.45 52.11
N SER A 21 -0.74 14.76 51.74
CA SER A 21 -0.36 16.11 51.27
C SER A 21 -0.33 16.14 49.74
N ALA A 22 -1.22 16.94 49.16
CA ALA A 22 -1.22 17.29 47.76
C ALA A 22 -0.01 18.22 47.47
N VAL A 23 0.87 17.80 46.55
CA VAL A 23 1.89 18.68 45.98
C VAL A 23 1.40 19.11 44.59
N PRO A 24 1.21 20.41 44.32
CA PRO A 24 0.82 20.87 43.00
C PRO A 24 2.03 20.77 42.07
N TYR A 25 1.86 20.10 40.92
CA TYR A 25 2.78 20.17 39.79
C TYR A 25 2.85 21.61 39.30
N LEU A 26 3.95 22.30 39.58
CA LEU A 26 4.27 23.58 38.95
C LEU A 26 4.70 23.34 37.51
N ASN A 27 3.93 23.91 36.59
CA ASN A 27 4.29 24.11 35.19
C ASN A 27 5.64 24.82 35.07
N VAL A 28 6.58 24.18 34.37
CA VAL A 28 7.77 24.84 33.82
C VAL A 28 7.82 24.57 32.32
N LEU A 29 7.00 25.31 31.57
CA LEU A 29 7.27 25.57 30.15
C LEU A 29 8.31 26.69 30.10
N THR A 30 9.58 26.31 30.03
CA THR A 30 10.64 27.25 29.63
C THR A 30 10.67 27.30 28.10
N LEU A 31 9.92 28.25 27.51
CA LEU A 31 10.13 28.65 26.12
C LEU A 31 11.50 29.34 26.03
N SER A 32 12.50 28.64 25.50
CA SER A 32 13.67 29.29 24.93
C SER A 32 13.24 30.00 23.65
N ARG A 33 13.15 31.33 23.71
CA ARG A 33 12.90 32.20 22.56
C ARG A 33 14.19 32.31 21.75
N GLN A 34 14.43 31.37 20.83
CA GLN A 34 15.43 31.56 19.79
C GLN A 34 14.83 32.36 18.64
N SER A 35 15.30 33.60 18.54
CA SER A 35 15.15 34.52 17.42
C SER A 35 15.63 33.88 16.12
N GLY A 36 14.69 33.74 15.17
CA GLY A 36 14.87 33.08 13.87
C GLY A 36 13.65 32.32 13.36
N ALA A 37 12.56 32.25 14.13
CA ALA A 37 11.34 31.53 13.77
C ALA A 37 10.62 32.17 12.57
N VAL A 38 10.33 31.35 11.55
CA VAL A 38 9.34 31.63 10.50
C VAL A 38 8.05 32.08 11.20
N PRO A 39 7.37 33.17 10.76
CA PRO A 39 6.08 33.55 11.35
C PRO A 39 5.10 32.37 11.22
N GLY A 40 4.75 31.75 12.35
CA GLY A 40 3.79 30.66 12.38
C GLY A 40 2.38 31.17 12.06
N ARG A 41 1.57 30.33 11.42
CA ARG A 41 0.13 30.60 11.21
C ARG A 41 -0.56 30.77 12.57
N SER A 42 -1.51 31.68 12.63
CA SER A 42 -2.40 31.83 13.78
C SER A 42 -3.31 30.60 13.93
N ASP A 43 -3.78 30.33 15.15
CA ASP A 43 -4.69 29.22 15.42
C ASP A 43 -5.97 29.28 14.57
N GLU A 44 -6.48 30.48 14.30
CA GLU A 44 -7.65 30.69 13.45
C GLU A 44 -7.39 30.25 12.00
N GLU A 45 -6.24 30.63 11.43
CA GLU A 45 -5.85 30.20 10.09
C GLU A 45 -5.67 28.67 10.01
N VAL A 46 -5.04 28.06 11.03
CA VAL A 46 -4.88 26.60 11.09
C VAL A 46 -6.24 25.91 11.21
N ARG A 47 -7.18 26.49 11.94
CA ARG A 47 -8.53 25.94 12.11
C ARG A 47 -9.33 25.97 10.81
N ILE A 48 -9.21 27.04 10.01
CA ILE A 48 -9.81 27.10 8.67
C ILE A 48 -9.23 25.99 7.78
N LEU A 49 -7.90 25.86 7.74
CA LEU A 49 -7.23 24.79 6.97
C LEU A 49 -7.67 23.40 7.40
N TYR A 50 -7.84 23.18 8.71
CA TYR A 50 -8.32 21.91 9.24
C TYR A 50 -9.76 21.59 8.80
N LEU A 51 -10.66 22.57 8.82
CA LEU A 51 -12.04 22.40 8.38
C LEU A 51 -12.12 22.07 6.88
N GLU A 52 -11.34 22.77 6.03
CA GLU A 52 -11.22 22.46 4.60
C GLU A 52 -10.67 21.06 4.37
N TRP A 53 -9.61 20.70 5.10
CA TRP A 53 -9.01 19.37 5.03
C TRP A 53 -10.00 18.28 5.45
N ARG A 54 -10.79 18.48 6.52
CA ARG A 54 -11.82 17.53 6.97
C ARG A 54 -12.91 17.35 5.92
N ALA A 55 -13.38 18.43 5.31
CA ALA A 55 -14.40 18.37 4.26
C ALA A 55 -13.93 17.50 3.08
N LYS A 56 -12.63 17.52 2.76
CA LYS A 56 -12.01 16.72 1.71
C LYS A 56 -11.74 15.26 2.12
N HIS A 57 -11.38 14.97 3.37
CA HIS A 57 -10.87 13.63 3.76
C HIS A 57 -11.76 12.86 4.74
N ARG A 58 -12.83 13.46 5.27
CA ARG A 58 -13.72 12.88 6.29
C ARG A 58 -15.20 13.04 5.89
N HIS A 59 -15.55 12.66 4.66
CA HIS A 59 -16.88 12.81 4.06
C HIS A 59 -18.07 12.25 4.88
N SER A 60 -17.84 11.38 5.86
CA SER A 60 -18.86 10.70 6.66
C SER A 60 -19.03 11.22 8.10
N GLN A 61 -18.15 12.10 8.59
CA GLN A 61 -18.31 12.68 9.94
C GLN A 61 -19.28 13.87 9.88
N LYS A 62 -20.58 13.59 10.03
CA LYS A 62 -21.64 14.59 10.19
C LYS A 62 -21.57 15.37 11.53
N SER A 63 -20.60 15.10 12.41
CA SER A 63 -20.51 15.81 13.69
C SER A 63 -19.73 17.11 13.55
N LEU A 64 -20.41 18.21 13.88
CA LEU A 64 -19.81 19.50 14.25
C LEU A 64 -18.99 19.41 15.55
N ASP A 65 -18.98 18.25 16.21
CA ASP A 65 -18.10 17.98 17.32
C ASP A 65 -16.67 17.94 16.79
N LEU A 66 -15.97 19.05 17.01
CA LEU A 66 -14.55 19.18 16.73
C LEU A 66 -13.83 18.33 17.76
N ASP A 67 -13.28 17.22 17.29
CA ASP A 67 -12.30 16.46 18.05
C ASP A 67 -11.05 17.35 18.19
N GLU A 68 -10.99 18.10 19.29
CA GLU A 68 -9.91 19.06 19.57
C GLU A 68 -8.55 18.38 19.61
N TYR A 69 -8.50 17.10 20.02
CA TYR A 69 -7.29 16.29 19.95
C TYR A 69 -6.83 16.10 18.49
N ARG A 70 -7.75 15.77 17.57
CA ARG A 70 -7.41 15.66 16.13
C ARG A 70 -6.98 16.98 15.52
N PHE A 71 -7.55 18.09 15.97
CA PHE A 71 -7.12 19.42 15.55
C PHE A 71 -5.69 19.72 16.00
N GLU A 72 -5.33 19.45 17.26
CA GLU A 72 -3.97 19.65 17.77
C GLU A 72 -2.94 18.78 17.04
N VAL A 73 -3.28 17.51 16.76
CA VAL A 73 -2.43 16.62 15.97
C VAL A 73 -2.25 17.15 14.54
N PHE A 74 -3.33 17.62 13.91
CA PHE A 74 -3.27 18.25 12.59
C PHE A 74 -2.38 19.49 12.58
N LYS A 75 -2.52 20.36 13.58
CA LYS A 75 -1.70 21.56 13.75
C LYS A 75 -0.22 21.21 13.90
N GLU A 76 0.11 20.18 14.65
CA GLU A 76 1.48 19.72 14.80
C GLU A 76 2.06 19.15 13.49
N ASN A 77 1.28 18.34 12.76
CA ASN A 77 1.67 17.84 11.45
C ASN A 77 1.82 18.97 10.43
N LEU A 78 0.97 19.99 10.47
CA LEU A 78 1.08 21.16 9.60
C LEU A 78 2.40 21.89 9.82
N ARG A 79 2.76 22.14 11.08
CA ARG A 79 4.04 22.76 11.42
C ARG A 79 5.22 21.95 10.89
N PHE A 80 5.19 20.63 11.08
CA PHE A 80 6.22 19.72 10.55
C PHE A 80 6.34 19.80 9.02
N VAL A 81 5.20 19.80 8.32
CA VAL A 81 5.16 19.95 6.86
C VAL A 81 5.72 21.30 6.41
N ASP A 82 5.37 22.40 7.08
CA ASP A 82 5.88 23.73 6.73
C ASP A 82 7.39 23.84 6.94
N GLU A 83 7.91 23.33 8.07
CA GLU A 83 9.34 23.34 8.38
C GLU A 83 10.13 22.56 7.33
N HIS A 84 9.69 21.33 7.03
CA HIS A 84 10.30 20.50 5.99
C HIS A 84 10.23 21.17 4.61
N ASN A 85 9.08 21.70 4.22
CA ASN A 85 8.90 22.31 2.91
C ASN A 85 9.65 23.65 2.78
N THR A 86 9.89 24.36 3.88
CA THR A 86 10.76 25.54 3.91
C THR A 86 12.22 25.13 3.67
N ALA A 87 12.68 24.02 4.25
CA ALA A 87 13.99 23.45 3.97
C ALA A 87 14.10 22.93 2.52
N ALA A 88 13.05 22.29 1.99
CA ALA A 88 12.98 21.86 0.60
C ALA A 88 13.09 23.06 -0.38
N ASN A 89 12.47 24.20 -0.06
CA ASN A 89 12.60 25.42 -0.86
C ASN A 89 14.04 25.97 -0.90
N ARG A 90 14.87 25.64 0.10
CA ARG A 90 16.31 25.97 0.13
C ARG A 90 17.18 24.89 -0.53
N GLY A 91 16.57 23.84 -1.09
CA GLY A 91 17.27 22.73 -1.75
C GLY A 91 17.81 21.67 -0.79
N GLU A 92 17.45 21.69 0.49
CA GLU A 92 17.93 20.72 1.50
C GLU A 92 17.25 19.35 1.35
N HIS A 93 16.06 19.32 0.74
CA HIS A 93 15.30 18.11 0.45
C HIS A 93 14.87 18.06 -1.02
N THR A 94 14.80 16.85 -1.57
CA THR A 94 14.36 16.58 -2.95
C THR A 94 12.90 16.14 -3.05
N PHE A 95 12.18 16.22 -1.94
CA PHE A 95 10.77 15.85 -1.85
C PHE A 95 10.03 16.87 -0.99
N ARG A 96 8.70 16.76 -1.02
CA ARG A 96 7.77 17.60 -0.27
C ARG A 96 6.85 16.73 0.56
N LEU A 97 6.42 17.31 1.68
CA LEU A 97 5.37 16.74 2.52
C LEU A 97 4.05 17.48 2.27
N GLY A 98 2.96 16.82 2.60
CA GLY A 98 1.61 17.36 2.41
C GLY A 98 0.63 16.87 3.46
N MET A 99 -0.44 17.63 3.64
CA MET A 99 -1.54 17.33 4.56
C MET A 99 -2.49 16.32 3.91
N ASN A 100 -2.02 15.07 3.74
CA ASN A 100 -2.78 13.96 3.15
C ASN A 100 -3.81 13.38 4.14
N GLN A 101 -4.43 12.23 3.84
CA GLN A 101 -5.49 11.66 4.69
C GLN A 101 -5.05 11.23 6.11
N PHE A 102 -3.74 11.17 6.39
CA PHE A 102 -3.17 10.81 7.69
C PHE A 102 -2.77 12.02 8.54
N ALA A 103 -3.08 13.24 8.07
CA ALA A 103 -2.61 14.46 8.69
C ALA A 103 -3.21 14.73 10.08
N ASP A 104 -4.31 14.09 10.47
CA ASP A 104 -4.89 14.15 11.82
C ASP A 104 -4.49 12.95 12.71
N LEU A 105 -3.50 12.15 12.29
CA LEU A 105 -2.96 11.03 13.07
C LEU A 105 -1.56 11.36 13.59
N THR A 106 -1.28 11.00 14.84
CA THR A 106 0.11 11.02 15.32
C THR A 106 0.91 9.95 14.59
N ASN A 107 2.25 10.04 14.62
CA ASN A 107 3.07 9.01 14.01
C ASN A 107 2.87 7.64 14.68
N GLU A 108 2.64 7.61 15.99
CA GLU A 108 2.35 6.40 16.76
C GLU A 108 1.02 5.78 16.33
N GLU A 109 -0.03 6.59 16.17
CA GLU A 109 -1.32 6.10 15.69
C GLU A 109 -1.24 5.58 14.26
N TYR A 110 -0.54 6.29 13.37
CA TYR A 110 -0.30 5.86 11.99
C TYR A 110 0.43 4.50 11.97
N ARG A 111 1.52 4.37 12.73
CA ARG A 111 2.29 3.13 12.82
C ARG A 111 1.46 1.98 13.37
N ALA A 112 0.66 2.25 14.40
CA ALA A 112 -0.17 1.23 15.04
C ALA A 112 -1.35 0.77 14.18
N ARG A 113 -1.79 1.58 13.20
CA ARG A 113 -2.94 1.28 12.34
C ARG A 113 -2.55 0.72 10.98
N PHE A 114 -1.44 1.18 10.41
CA PHE A 114 -1.10 0.91 9.00
C PHE A 114 0.14 0.05 8.80
N LEU A 115 0.97 -0.14 9.84
CA LEU A 115 2.26 -0.82 9.71
C LEU A 115 2.35 -2.05 10.62
N ARG A 116 3.20 -3.01 10.22
CA ARG A 116 3.51 -4.18 11.04
C ARG A 116 4.93 -4.59 10.86
N ASP A 117 5.67 -4.72 11.95
CA ASP A 117 7.01 -5.30 11.93
C ASP A 117 7.00 -6.75 11.39
N PHE A 118 7.56 -6.95 10.20
CA PHE A 118 7.60 -8.25 9.52
C PHE A 118 8.55 -9.23 10.21
N SER A 119 9.47 -8.77 11.07
CA SER A 119 10.32 -9.67 11.86
C SER A 119 9.52 -10.57 12.80
N ARG A 120 8.30 -10.15 13.15
CA ARG A 120 7.36 -10.89 14.00
C ARG A 120 6.50 -11.90 13.23
N ILE A 121 6.60 -11.93 11.90
CA ILE A 121 5.85 -12.83 11.03
C ILE A 121 6.79 -13.93 10.56
N ARG A 122 6.58 -15.15 11.07
CA ARG A 122 7.41 -16.30 10.73
C ARG A 122 7.37 -16.58 9.22
N ARG A 123 8.53 -16.69 8.60
CA ARG A 123 8.65 -17.09 7.18
C ARG A 123 8.46 -18.60 7.08
N SER A 124 7.42 -19.04 6.39
CA SER A 124 7.12 -20.47 6.20
C SER A 124 7.74 -21.06 4.93
N THR A 125 8.13 -20.23 3.95
CA THR A 125 8.53 -20.68 2.61
C THR A 125 10.05 -20.63 2.36
N PRO A 126 10.63 -21.65 1.69
CA PRO A 126 12.04 -21.65 1.30
C PRO A 126 12.42 -20.43 0.44
N GLN A 127 13.61 -19.89 0.66
CA GLN A 127 14.16 -18.83 -0.17
C GLN A 127 14.62 -19.38 -1.51
N ASN A 128 13.70 -19.53 -2.47
CA ASN A 128 14.08 -19.80 -3.86
C ASN A 128 14.64 -18.51 -4.47
N ILE A 129 15.95 -18.30 -4.33
CA ILE A 129 16.64 -17.12 -4.85
C ILE A 129 16.83 -17.29 -6.35
N SER A 130 16.34 -16.32 -7.12
CA SER A 130 16.43 -16.33 -8.57
C SER A 130 17.88 -16.28 -9.06
N SER A 131 18.17 -17.08 -10.08
CA SER A 131 19.29 -16.88 -11.00
C SER A 131 18.89 -16.21 -12.31
N ARG A 132 17.58 -16.08 -12.60
CA ARG A 132 17.00 -15.60 -13.86
C ARG A 132 17.36 -14.13 -14.13
N TYR A 133 17.18 -13.28 -13.14
CA TYR A 133 17.42 -11.83 -13.26
C TYR A 133 18.62 -11.34 -12.44
N ARG A 134 19.57 -12.24 -12.14
CA ARG A 134 20.88 -11.78 -11.65
C ARG A 134 21.55 -10.93 -12.71
N LEU A 135 22.03 -9.75 -12.30
CA LEU A 135 22.81 -8.91 -13.19
C LEU A 135 24.15 -9.60 -13.51
N ARG A 136 24.54 -9.59 -14.77
CA ARG A 136 25.77 -10.14 -15.32
C ARG A 136 26.52 -9.03 -16.04
N GLU A 137 27.83 -9.20 -16.16
CA GLU A 137 28.66 -8.30 -16.96
C GLU A 137 28.16 -8.30 -18.42
N GLY A 138 28.00 -7.10 -18.99
CA GLY A 138 27.47 -6.91 -20.34
C GLY A 138 25.94 -6.87 -20.45
N ASP A 139 25.19 -7.05 -19.36
CA ASP A 139 23.75 -6.77 -19.37
C ASP A 139 23.51 -5.27 -19.64
N ASP A 140 22.70 -4.98 -20.66
CA ASP A 140 22.22 -3.63 -20.95
C ASP A 140 20.77 -3.50 -20.45
N LEU A 141 20.52 -2.51 -19.58
CA LEU A 141 19.21 -2.26 -18.99
C LEU A 141 18.72 -0.89 -19.47
N PRO A 142 17.41 -0.72 -19.72
CA PRO A 142 16.89 0.59 -20.10
C PRO A 142 17.13 1.58 -18.96
N ASP A 143 17.47 2.83 -19.30
CA ASP A 143 17.74 3.91 -18.33
C ASP A 143 16.52 4.19 -17.43
N SER A 144 15.33 4.04 -17.99
CA SER A 144 14.07 4.16 -17.26
C SER A 144 13.04 3.15 -17.75
N ILE A 145 12.14 2.78 -16.86
CA ILE A 145 10.96 1.98 -17.18
C ILE A 145 9.80 2.41 -16.31
N ASP A 146 8.61 2.51 -16.90
CA ASP A 146 7.37 2.76 -16.19
C ASP A 146 6.29 1.80 -16.70
N TRP A 147 5.97 0.78 -15.90
CA TRP A 147 4.96 -0.21 -16.27
C TRP A 147 3.54 0.38 -16.34
N ARG A 148 3.29 1.56 -15.76
CA ARG A 148 2.02 2.27 -15.91
C ARG A 148 1.81 2.68 -17.37
N GLN A 149 2.86 3.18 -18.03
CA GLN A 149 2.83 3.57 -19.44
C GLN A 149 2.69 2.35 -20.38
N LYS A 150 3.09 1.17 -19.91
CA LYS A 150 2.93 -0.10 -20.63
C LYS A 150 1.62 -0.83 -20.31
N GLY A 151 0.72 -0.21 -19.55
CA GLY A 151 -0.57 -0.79 -19.16
C GLY A 151 -0.50 -1.96 -18.18
N ALA A 152 0.66 -2.24 -17.57
CA ALA A 152 0.88 -3.39 -16.68
C ALA A 152 0.76 -3.04 -15.19
N VAL A 153 -0.07 -2.04 -14.87
CA VAL A 153 -0.33 -1.60 -13.50
C VAL A 153 -1.79 -1.23 -13.38
N ALA A 154 -2.56 -1.97 -12.57
CA ALA A 154 -3.94 -1.61 -12.26
C ALA A 154 -4.02 -0.33 -11.42
N VAL A 155 -5.22 0.24 -11.29
CA VAL A 155 -5.49 1.43 -10.49
C VAL A 155 -4.99 1.27 -9.04
N VAL A 156 -4.65 2.39 -8.40
CA VAL A 156 -4.29 2.39 -6.98
C VAL A 156 -5.54 2.11 -6.15
N LYS A 157 -5.46 1.09 -5.29
CA LYS A 157 -6.51 0.72 -4.34
C LYS A 157 -6.17 1.24 -2.93
N ASN A 158 -7.09 1.04 -1.99
CA ASN A 158 -6.92 1.46 -0.60
C ASN A 158 -7.22 0.30 0.35
N GLN A 159 -6.20 -0.17 1.07
CA GLN A 159 -6.33 -1.22 2.08
C GLN A 159 -7.13 -0.78 3.31
N GLY A 160 -7.27 0.53 3.51
CA GLY A 160 -7.94 1.10 4.67
C GLY A 160 -7.32 0.63 5.99
N ASN A 161 -8.15 0.56 7.01
CA ASN A 161 -7.78 0.06 8.32
C ASN A 161 -8.19 -1.42 8.43
N CYS A 162 -7.41 -2.31 7.81
CA CYS A 162 -7.69 -3.75 7.82
C CYS A 162 -7.72 -4.27 9.27
N GLY A 163 -8.82 -4.93 9.64
CA GLY A 163 -8.99 -5.57 10.95
C GLY A 163 -10.23 -5.09 11.70
N MET A 164 -10.75 -5.93 12.59
CA MET A 164 -11.94 -5.57 13.37
C MET A 164 -11.61 -4.50 14.42
N LEU A 165 -12.47 -3.49 14.52
CA LEU A 165 -12.53 -2.55 15.65
C LEU A 165 -13.09 -3.27 16.89
N ILE A 166 -12.36 -4.22 17.47
CA ILE A 166 -12.70 -4.76 18.79
C ILE A 166 -11.78 -4.11 19.83
N MET A 167 -12.24 -3.01 20.40
CA MET A 167 -11.73 -2.48 21.68
C MET A 167 -11.78 -3.60 22.75
N PRO A 168 -10.79 -3.74 23.65
CA PRO A 168 -9.78 -2.75 24.06
C PRO A 168 -8.37 -3.01 23.48
N LEU A 169 -8.18 -4.06 22.68
CA LEU A 169 -6.88 -4.42 22.10
C LEU A 169 -6.82 -3.88 20.68
N MET A 170 -6.25 -2.69 20.53
CA MET A 170 -5.95 -2.11 19.23
C MET A 170 -4.99 -3.05 18.47
N VAL A 171 -5.54 -3.91 17.61
CA VAL A 171 -4.79 -4.71 16.64
C VAL A 171 -5.36 -4.38 15.27
N SER A 172 -4.98 -3.23 14.72
CA SER A 172 -5.12 -3.04 13.27
C SER A 172 -3.76 -3.27 12.64
N ILE A 173 -3.73 -4.15 11.66
CA ILE A 173 -2.55 -4.42 10.87
C ILE A 173 -3.05 -4.60 9.43
N GLY A 174 -2.22 -4.20 8.45
CA GLY A 174 -2.63 -4.09 7.06
C GLY A 174 -2.57 -5.40 6.27
N SER A 175 -3.40 -5.44 5.23
CA SER A 175 -3.35 -6.39 4.11
C SER A 175 -2.34 -5.96 3.03
N CYS A 176 -1.39 -5.06 3.32
CA CYS A 176 -0.43 -4.53 2.33
C CYS A 176 0.34 -5.62 1.58
N TRP A 177 0.59 -6.75 2.23
CA TRP A 177 1.20 -7.94 1.63
C TRP A 177 0.35 -8.52 0.49
N ALA A 178 -0.98 -8.52 0.63
CA ALA A 178 -1.92 -8.99 -0.38
C ALA A 178 -1.95 -8.02 -1.57
N PHE A 179 -2.08 -6.70 -1.31
CA PHE A 179 -2.02 -5.66 -2.34
C PHE A 179 -0.70 -5.69 -3.12
N SER A 180 0.43 -5.86 -2.42
CA SER A 180 1.74 -5.95 -3.05
C SER A 180 1.86 -7.17 -3.96
N ALA A 181 1.38 -8.34 -3.51
CA ALA A 181 1.37 -9.57 -4.30
C ALA A 181 0.44 -9.45 -5.51
N ILE A 182 -0.80 -9.01 -5.32
CA ILE A 182 -1.79 -8.84 -6.39
C ILE A 182 -1.27 -7.89 -7.47
N ALA A 183 -0.74 -6.73 -7.11
CA ALA A 183 -0.20 -5.78 -8.09
C ALA A 183 0.92 -6.39 -8.96
N ALA A 184 1.75 -7.29 -8.42
CA ALA A 184 2.77 -7.99 -9.19
C ALA A 184 2.17 -9.08 -10.10
N VAL A 185 1.13 -9.78 -9.65
CA VAL A 185 0.39 -10.80 -10.43
C VAL A 185 -0.38 -10.16 -11.59
N GLU A 186 -1.08 -9.06 -11.33
CA GLU A 186 -1.76 -8.26 -12.35
C GLU A 186 -0.79 -7.82 -13.45
N GLY A 187 0.38 -7.29 -13.03
CA GLY A 187 1.42 -6.82 -13.94
C GLY A 187 1.98 -7.94 -14.82
N ILE A 188 2.38 -9.07 -14.25
CA ILE A 188 2.89 -10.19 -15.06
C ILE A 188 1.80 -10.79 -15.96
N ASN A 189 0.54 -10.78 -15.53
CA ASN A 189 -0.56 -11.24 -16.36
C ASN A 189 -0.76 -10.35 -17.59
N GLN A 190 -0.75 -9.02 -17.42
CA GLN A 190 -0.78 -8.09 -18.55
C GLN A 190 0.40 -8.33 -19.49
N ILE A 191 1.61 -8.49 -18.96
CA ILE A 191 2.83 -8.66 -19.75
C ILE A 191 2.77 -9.93 -20.62
N VAL A 192 2.27 -11.03 -20.07
CA VAL A 192 2.24 -12.33 -20.76
C VAL A 192 1.01 -12.50 -21.65
N THR A 193 -0.14 -11.97 -21.25
CA THR A 193 -1.43 -12.25 -21.92
C THR A 193 -2.03 -11.05 -22.66
N GLY A 194 -1.54 -9.84 -22.38
CA GLY A 194 -2.14 -8.59 -22.85
C GLY A 194 -3.39 -8.15 -22.08
N ASN A 195 -3.81 -8.88 -21.04
CA ASN A 195 -5.02 -8.60 -20.26
C ASN A 195 -4.71 -8.13 -18.83
N LEU A 196 -5.16 -6.93 -18.49
CA LEU A 196 -5.03 -6.35 -17.16
C LEU A 196 -6.36 -6.52 -16.45
N ILE A 197 -6.40 -7.48 -15.55
CA ILE A 197 -7.59 -7.82 -14.77
C ILE A 197 -7.33 -7.36 -13.34
N SER A 198 -8.25 -6.59 -12.76
CA SER A 198 -8.17 -6.25 -11.33
C SER A 198 -8.46 -7.49 -10.50
N LEU A 199 -7.51 -7.95 -9.70
CA LEU A 199 -7.62 -9.20 -8.93
C LEU A 199 -8.01 -8.93 -7.48
N SER A 200 -8.50 -9.97 -6.79
CA SER A 200 -8.99 -9.88 -5.41
C SER A 200 -7.87 -9.97 -4.38
N GLU A 201 -7.64 -8.90 -3.63
CA GLU A 201 -6.83 -8.98 -2.40
C GLU A 201 -7.59 -9.69 -1.27
N GLU A 202 -8.92 -9.62 -1.24
CA GLU A 202 -9.73 -10.22 -0.18
C GLU A 202 -9.64 -11.74 -0.17
N GLU A 203 -9.61 -12.37 -1.35
CA GLU A 203 -9.42 -13.83 -1.43
C GLU A 203 -8.09 -14.23 -0.78
N LEU A 204 -7.02 -13.44 -0.99
CA LEU A 204 -5.77 -13.70 -0.27
C LEU A 204 -5.94 -13.53 1.24
N VAL A 205 -6.57 -12.44 1.68
CA VAL A 205 -6.81 -12.13 3.11
C VAL A 205 -7.59 -13.25 3.81
N ASP A 206 -8.61 -13.78 3.15
CA ASP A 206 -9.54 -14.77 3.72
C ASP A 206 -9.01 -16.22 3.61
N CYS A 207 -8.31 -16.56 2.54
CA CYS A 207 -8.01 -17.95 2.17
C CYS A 207 -6.55 -18.37 2.36
N THR A 208 -5.62 -17.42 2.52
CA THR A 208 -4.21 -17.77 2.71
C THR A 208 -3.92 -18.11 4.18
N ILE A 209 -4.13 -19.36 4.58
CA ILE A 209 -3.99 -19.83 5.98
C ILE A 209 -2.61 -19.53 6.60
N ASP A 210 -1.55 -19.62 5.79
CA ASP A 210 -0.16 -19.34 6.24
C ASP A 210 0.14 -17.83 6.40
N ASN A 211 -0.76 -16.97 5.92
CA ASN A 211 -0.79 -15.54 6.21
C ASN A 211 -1.91 -15.26 7.21
N HIS A 212 -1.79 -14.18 7.99
CA HIS A 212 -2.68 -13.95 9.12
C HIS A 212 -3.75 -12.90 8.80
N GLY A 213 -4.22 -12.86 7.56
CA GLY A 213 -5.16 -11.87 7.04
C GLY A 213 -4.67 -10.43 7.30
N CYS A 214 -5.51 -9.63 7.95
CA CYS A 214 -5.15 -8.31 8.42
C CYS A 214 -4.00 -8.33 9.44
N SER A 215 -3.70 -9.41 10.19
CA SER A 215 -2.54 -9.41 11.11
C SER A 215 -1.17 -9.39 10.42
N GLY A 216 -1.16 -9.41 9.09
CA GLY A 216 0.03 -9.34 8.25
C GLY A 216 0.37 -10.67 7.59
N GLY A 217 1.24 -10.59 6.59
CA GLY A 217 1.62 -11.72 5.77
C GLY A 217 2.81 -11.41 4.89
N TRP A 218 3.22 -12.39 4.11
CA TRP A 218 4.31 -12.28 3.14
C TRP A 218 3.80 -12.50 1.71
N MET A 219 4.35 -11.72 0.77
CA MET A 219 3.95 -11.76 -0.64
C MET A 219 4.29 -13.10 -1.30
N ASN A 220 5.39 -13.74 -0.91
CA ASN A 220 5.76 -15.06 -1.43
C ASN A 220 4.83 -16.18 -0.96
N VAL A 221 4.28 -16.08 0.25
CA VAL A 221 3.22 -16.99 0.75
C VAL A 221 1.93 -16.78 -0.04
N ALA A 222 1.60 -15.53 -0.36
CA ALA A 222 0.47 -15.21 -1.24
C ALA A 222 0.63 -15.81 -2.64
N PHE A 223 1.83 -15.69 -3.25
CA PHE A 223 2.11 -16.34 -4.54
C PHE A 223 1.97 -17.87 -4.44
N GLN A 224 2.46 -18.48 -3.36
CA GLN A 224 2.30 -19.92 -3.14
C GLN A 224 0.83 -20.33 -3.06
N PHE A 225 0.00 -19.54 -2.39
CA PHE A 225 -1.45 -19.77 -2.35
C PHE A 225 -2.04 -19.74 -3.76
N ILE A 226 -1.77 -18.71 -4.56
CA ILE A 226 -2.30 -18.59 -5.94
C ILE A 226 -1.92 -19.80 -6.80
N ILE A 227 -0.69 -20.31 -6.65
CA ILE A 227 -0.23 -21.52 -7.36
C ILE A 227 -1.05 -22.74 -6.91
N ASN A 228 -1.15 -22.97 -5.60
CA ASN A 228 -1.81 -24.14 -5.03
C ASN A 228 -3.33 -24.12 -5.27
N ASN A 229 -3.92 -22.93 -5.28
CA ASN A 229 -5.34 -22.70 -5.54
C ASN A 229 -5.71 -22.83 -7.02
N GLY A 230 -4.72 -22.95 -7.93
CA GLY A 230 -4.95 -22.98 -9.37
C GLY A 230 -5.26 -21.61 -10.00
N GLY A 231 -5.28 -20.55 -9.19
CA GLY A 231 -5.48 -19.16 -9.61
C GLY A 231 -6.07 -18.30 -8.51
N ILE A 232 -6.50 -17.09 -8.88
CA ILE A 232 -7.10 -16.09 -8.00
C ILE A 232 -8.30 -15.43 -8.71
N ASN A 233 -9.32 -14.97 -7.96
CA ASN A 233 -10.45 -14.21 -8.51
C ASN A 233 -10.10 -12.78 -8.93
N SER A 234 -11.04 -12.22 -9.69
CA SER A 234 -11.16 -10.78 -9.90
C SER A 234 -11.69 -10.08 -8.64
N GLU A 235 -11.35 -8.79 -8.52
CA GLU A 235 -11.94 -7.87 -7.54
C GLU A 235 -13.47 -7.85 -7.63
N GLU A 236 -14.02 -7.96 -8.83
CA GLU A 236 -15.48 -7.96 -9.05
C GLU A 236 -16.17 -9.16 -8.40
N ASN A 237 -15.58 -10.35 -8.51
CA ASN A 237 -16.16 -11.59 -7.99
C ASN A 237 -15.96 -11.72 -6.47
N TYR A 238 -14.82 -11.24 -5.97
CA TYR A 238 -14.47 -11.28 -4.55
C TYR A 238 -13.97 -9.90 -4.08
N PRO A 239 -14.88 -8.95 -3.82
CA PRO A 239 -14.51 -7.57 -3.50
C PRO A 239 -13.81 -7.42 -2.15
N TYR A 240 -12.92 -6.42 -2.05
CA TYR A 240 -12.23 -6.06 -0.82
C TYR A 240 -13.19 -5.52 0.24
N THR A 241 -13.17 -6.13 1.44
CA THR A 241 -13.99 -5.69 2.58
C THR A 241 -13.17 -5.10 3.72
N GLY A 242 -11.85 -5.29 3.69
CA GLY A 242 -10.95 -4.71 4.70
C GLY A 242 -11.04 -5.38 6.06
N GLN A 243 -11.52 -6.62 6.12
CA GLN A 243 -11.68 -7.37 7.35
C GLN A 243 -11.31 -8.83 7.12
N ASN A 244 -10.98 -9.56 8.19
CA ASN A 244 -10.80 -11.00 8.07
C ASN A 244 -12.18 -11.66 7.87
N GLY A 245 -12.39 -12.27 6.73
CA GLY A 245 -13.53 -13.12 6.42
C GLY A 245 -13.22 -14.60 6.60
N ILE A 246 -14.24 -15.41 6.32
CA ILE A 246 -14.08 -16.85 6.09
C ILE A 246 -13.92 -17.03 4.60
N CYS A 247 -12.88 -17.78 4.21
CA CYS A 247 -12.64 -18.14 2.83
C CYS A 247 -13.91 -18.67 2.13
N ASN A 248 -14.37 -17.93 1.13
CA ASN A 248 -15.63 -18.22 0.46
C ASN A 248 -15.43 -19.12 -0.77
N THR A 249 -15.48 -20.43 -0.54
CA THR A 249 -15.33 -21.48 -1.55
C THR A 249 -16.35 -21.42 -2.69
N THR A 250 -17.50 -20.76 -2.50
CA THR A 250 -18.47 -20.58 -3.60
C THR A 250 -18.01 -19.53 -4.61
N LYS A 251 -17.23 -18.55 -4.16
CA LYS A 251 -16.65 -17.49 -5.00
C LYS A 251 -15.31 -17.91 -5.62
N GLU A 252 -14.57 -18.83 -5.02
CA GLU A 252 -13.25 -19.28 -5.49
C GLU A 252 -13.26 -19.87 -6.91
N ASN A 253 -14.40 -20.32 -7.42
CA ASN A 253 -14.50 -21.13 -8.64
C ASN A 253 -14.07 -20.45 -9.97
N ALA A 254 -13.86 -19.13 -10.03
CA ALA A 254 -13.59 -18.47 -11.31
C ALA A 254 -12.11 -18.53 -11.73
N HIS A 255 -11.17 -18.52 -10.77
CA HIS A 255 -9.71 -18.54 -10.97
C HIS A 255 -9.24 -17.81 -12.24
N VAL A 256 -9.55 -16.50 -12.34
CA VAL A 256 -9.41 -15.74 -13.60
C VAL A 256 -7.96 -15.53 -14.02
N VAL A 257 -7.02 -15.58 -13.08
CA VAL A 257 -5.58 -15.48 -13.33
C VAL A 257 -4.83 -16.51 -12.51
N SER A 258 -3.87 -17.19 -13.14
CA SER A 258 -2.93 -18.12 -12.50
C SER A 258 -1.48 -17.74 -12.75
N ILE A 259 -0.58 -18.20 -11.87
CA ILE A 259 0.88 -18.08 -12.00
C ILE A 259 1.50 -19.47 -11.83
N ASP A 260 2.66 -19.69 -12.46
CA ASP A 260 3.30 -21.01 -12.52
C ASP A 260 4.30 -21.23 -11.38
N SER A 261 4.94 -20.15 -10.93
CA SER A 261 5.87 -20.15 -9.80
C SER A 261 6.10 -18.74 -9.28
N TYR A 262 6.98 -18.57 -8.29
CA TYR A 262 7.54 -17.28 -7.90
C TYR A 262 9.02 -17.43 -7.59
N GLN A 263 9.75 -16.31 -7.57
CA GLN A 263 11.16 -16.29 -7.19
C GLN A 263 11.45 -15.06 -6.31
N ASN A 264 12.52 -15.16 -5.52
CA ASN A 264 13.03 -14.04 -4.74
C ASN A 264 14.22 -13.40 -5.46
N VAL A 265 14.27 -12.08 -5.46
CA VAL A 265 15.47 -11.35 -5.89
C VAL A 265 16.55 -11.55 -4.81
N PRO A 266 17.84 -11.67 -5.18
CA PRO A 266 18.93 -11.67 -4.19
C PRO A 266 18.81 -10.48 -3.23
N SER A 267 18.83 -10.75 -1.93
CA SER A 267 18.74 -9.70 -0.92
C SER A 267 19.93 -8.75 -1.01
N ASN A 268 19.65 -7.46 -0.80
CA ASN A 268 20.63 -6.37 -0.78
C ASN A 268 21.36 -6.18 -2.12
N ASP A 269 20.66 -6.44 -3.23
CA ASP A 269 21.19 -6.30 -4.58
C ASP A 269 20.23 -5.45 -5.44
N GLU A 270 20.39 -4.12 -5.35
CA GLU A 270 19.60 -3.16 -6.15
C GLU A 270 19.78 -3.36 -7.66
N LYS A 271 20.90 -3.92 -8.10
CA LYS A 271 21.17 -4.18 -9.52
C LYS A 271 20.36 -5.36 -10.05
N SER A 272 20.34 -6.48 -9.32
CA SER A 272 19.44 -7.60 -9.64
C SER A 272 17.98 -7.21 -9.50
N LEU A 273 17.65 -6.34 -8.52
CA LEU A 273 16.31 -5.77 -8.40
C LEU A 273 15.95 -4.92 -9.63
N GLN A 274 16.85 -4.05 -10.11
CA GLN A 274 16.64 -3.22 -11.30
C GLN A 274 16.40 -4.09 -12.53
N LYS A 275 17.22 -5.12 -12.74
CA LYS A 275 17.03 -6.06 -13.85
C LYS A 275 15.69 -6.78 -13.76
N THR A 276 15.24 -7.16 -12.56
CA THR A 276 13.92 -7.75 -12.36
C THR A 276 12.80 -6.76 -12.72
N VAL A 277 12.90 -5.52 -12.24
CA VAL A 277 11.93 -4.44 -12.50
C VAL A 277 11.89 -4.06 -13.98
N ALA A 278 13.01 -4.14 -14.69
CA ALA A 278 13.07 -3.93 -16.14
C ALA A 278 12.23 -4.96 -16.92
N ASN A 279 11.92 -6.12 -16.31
CA ASN A 279 11.16 -7.20 -16.93
C ASN A 279 9.71 -7.32 -16.42
N GLN A 280 9.39 -6.88 -15.20
CA GLN A 280 8.04 -6.88 -14.64
C GLN A 280 7.93 -6.09 -13.32
N PRO A 281 6.72 -5.73 -12.84
CA PRO A 281 6.53 -5.25 -11.48
C PRO A 281 6.98 -6.25 -10.41
N VAL A 282 7.53 -5.74 -9.30
CA VAL A 282 8.15 -6.55 -8.23
C VAL A 282 7.59 -6.16 -6.87
N SER A 283 7.12 -7.14 -6.10
CA SER A 283 6.71 -6.95 -4.71
C SER A 283 7.93 -6.75 -3.82
N VAL A 284 7.91 -5.72 -2.98
CA VAL A 284 9.01 -5.36 -2.08
C VAL A 284 8.49 -5.04 -0.68
N THR A 285 9.38 -5.08 0.31
CA THR A 285 9.10 -4.52 1.64
C THR A 285 9.95 -3.28 1.90
N VAL A 286 9.43 -2.34 2.67
CA VAL A 286 10.14 -1.13 3.11
C VAL A 286 9.93 -0.85 4.59
N ASP A 287 10.80 -0.04 5.17
CA ASP A 287 10.52 0.68 6.40
C ASP A 287 9.74 1.96 6.10
N ALA A 288 8.47 2.02 6.51
CA ALA A 288 7.58 3.15 6.28
C ALA A 288 7.23 3.90 7.58
N VAL A 289 8.00 3.72 8.66
CA VAL A 289 7.61 4.27 9.99
C VAL A 289 7.77 5.78 10.13
N GLY A 290 8.65 6.39 9.34
CA GLY A 290 9.00 7.80 9.48
C GLY A 290 7.80 8.72 9.23
N ARG A 291 7.72 9.83 9.97
CA ARG A 291 6.72 10.89 9.75
C ARG A 291 6.82 11.48 8.34
N ASP A 292 8.03 11.55 7.78
CA ASP A 292 8.25 11.93 6.38
C ASP A 292 7.52 10.99 5.41
N PHE A 293 7.50 9.68 5.69
CA PHE A 293 6.83 8.70 4.85
C PHE A 293 5.30 8.78 5.01
N GLN A 294 4.83 8.94 6.25
CA GLN A 294 3.41 9.16 6.56
C GLN A 294 2.84 10.34 5.76
N LEU A 295 3.57 11.45 5.71
CA LEU A 295 3.14 12.72 5.12
C LEU A 295 3.72 12.99 3.73
N TYR A 296 4.34 11.99 3.08
CA TYR A 296 4.89 12.15 1.74
C TYR A 296 3.82 12.62 0.75
N ASP A 297 4.18 13.60 -0.08
CA ASP A 297 3.32 14.18 -1.11
C ASP A 297 3.94 14.04 -2.50
N SER A 298 5.19 14.45 -2.68
CA SER A 298 5.81 14.47 -4.03
C SER A 298 7.34 14.54 -3.99
N GLY A 299 7.99 14.21 -5.10
CA GLY A 299 9.45 14.29 -5.28
C GLY A 299 10.20 13.00 -4.94
N ILE A 300 11.52 13.02 -5.07
CA ILE A 300 12.36 11.85 -4.77
C ILE A 300 12.59 11.78 -3.27
N PHE A 301 11.99 10.78 -2.63
CA PHE A 301 12.05 10.55 -1.21
C PHE A 301 13.45 10.17 -0.75
N THR A 302 14.06 11.09 0.00
CA THR A 302 15.37 10.96 0.64
C THR A 302 15.28 11.01 2.16
N GLY A 303 14.07 10.99 2.73
CA GLY A 303 13.81 11.04 4.17
C GLY A 303 14.46 9.90 4.96
N SER A 304 14.54 10.05 6.28
CA SER A 304 15.21 9.07 7.13
C SER A 304 14.37 7.80 7.30
N CYS A 305 15.01 6.65 7.18
CA CYS A 305 14.42 5.34 7.39
C CYS A 305 15.41 4.43 8.11
N ASN A 306 14.90 3.46 8.86
CA ASN A 306 15.70 2.30 9.25
C ASN A 306 15.63 1.27 8.12
N ILE A 307 15.98 0.03 8.46
CA ILE A 307 15.92 -1.10 7.54
C ILE A 307 14.86 -2.12 7.96
N SER A 308 14.14 -1.92 9.07
CA SER A 308 13.17 -2.91 9.57
C SER A 308 11.90 -2.91 8.72
N SER A 309 11.71 -3.95 7.90
CA SER A 309 10.56 -4.08 7.02
C SER A 309 9.25 -4.08 7.79
N ASN A 310 8.36 -3.15 7.45
CA ASN A 310 7.05 -3.05 8.10
C ASN A 310 5.87 -2.70 7.19
N HIS A 311 6.15 -2.54 5.90
CA HIS A 311 5.15 -2.30 4.87
C HIS A 311 5.54 -3.02 3.58
N ALA A 312 4.55 -3.54 2.86
CA ALA A 312 4.75 -4.17 1.56
C ALA A 312 4.17 -3.29 0.44
N MET A 313 4.92 -3.10 -0.63
CA MET A 313 4.59 -2.24 -1.76
C MET A 313 5.04 -2.90 -3.07
N THR A 314 4.82 -2.26 -4.21
CA THR A 314 5.21 -2.82 -5.52
C THR A 314 6.03 -1.83 -6.31
N ILE A 315 7.26 -2.18 -6.67
CA ILE A 315 8.03 -1.39 -7.63
C ILE A 315 7.45 -1.64 -9.01
N VAL A 316 7.02 -0.55 -9.66
CA VAL A 316 6.42 -0.57 -11.00
C VAL A 316 7.28 0.18 -12.03
N GLY A 317 8.47 0.61 -11.64
CA GLY A 317 9.38 1.29 -12.54
C GLY A 317 10.58 1.88 -11.83
N TYR A 318 11.44 2.53 -12.60
CA TYR A 318 12.56 3.31 -12.13
C TYR A 318 12.95 4.36 -13.18
N GLY A 319 13.72 5.36 -12.76
CA GLY A 319 14.29 6.35 -13.66
C GLY A 319 15.32 7.21 -12.96
N THR A 320 15.65 8.32 -13.59
CA THR A 320 16.59 9.32 -13.09
C THR A 320 16.02 10.71 -13.37
N GLU A 321 16.03 11.58 -12.37
CA GLU A 321 15.61 12.98 -12.51
C GLU A 321 16.63 13.86 -11.78
N ASN A 322 17.15 14.88 -12.46
CA ASN A 322 18.14 15.81 -11.93
C ASN A 322 19.38 15.11 -11.31
N GLY A 323 19.85 14.04 -11.96
CA GLY A 323 21.01 13.26 -11.49
C GLY A 323 20.74 12.36 -10.28
N LYS A 324 19.48 12.21 -9.87
CA LYS A 324 19.06 11.29 -8.81
C LYS A 324 18.24 10.15 -9.35
N ASP A 325 18.71 8.95 -9.07
CA ASP A 325 18.02 7.72 -9.43
C ASP A 325 16.88 7.46 -8.46
N TYR A 326 15.77 6.94 -8.97
CA TYR A 326 14.61 6.59 -8.15
C TYR A 326 13.91 5.32 -8.62
N TRP A 327 13.26 4.65 -7.67
CA TRP A 327 12.23 3.64 -7.88
C TRP A 327 10.87 4.32 -7.98
N ILE A 328 9.98 3.85 -8.86
CA ILE A 328 8.56 4.22 -8.86
C ILE A 328 7.82 3.11 -8.10
N VAL A 329 7.26 3.43 -6.94
CA VAL A 329 6.67 2.43 -6.05
C VAL A 329 5.19 2.71 -5.85
N LYS A 330 4.34 1.73 -6.17
CA LYS A 330 2.89 1.73 -5.96
C LYS A 330 2.59 1.42 -4.49
N ASN A 331 1.81 2.27 -3.85
CA ASN A 331 1.30 2.06 -2.49
C ASN A 331 -0.16 1.54 -2.52
N SER A 332 -0.67 1.17 -1.34
CA SER A 332 -2.01 0.65 -1.09
C SER A 332 -2.83 1.55 -0.16
N TRP A 333 -2.52 2.85 -0.10
CA TRP A 333 -3.22 3.83 0.75
C TRP A 333 -4.13 4.77 -0.04
N GLY A 334 -4.56 4.37 -1.23
CA GLY A 334 -5.39 5.20 -2.10
C GLY A 334 -4.65 6.36 -2.76
N VAL A 335 -5.35 7.04 -3.65
CA VAL A 335 -4.78 8.10 -4.53
C VAL A 335 -4.52 9.43 -3.83
N THR A 336 -5.01 9.62 -2.60
CA THR A 336 -4.84 10.87 -1.84
C THR A 336 -3.52 10.95 -1.08
N TRP A 337 -2.74 9.86 -1.06
CA TRP A 337 -1.41 9.81 -0.47
C TRP A 337 -0.34 9.85 -1.57
N GLY A 338 0.74 10.60 -1.34
CA GLY A 338 1.86 10.71 -2.28
C GLY A 338 1.46 11.19 -3.68
N GLU A 339 2.22 10.76 -4.68
CA GLU A 339 2.05 11.12 -6.08
C GLU A 339 0.91 10.30 -6.69
N SER A 340 -0.34 10.62 -6.34
CA SER A 340 -1.54 9.85 -6.74
C SER A 340 -1.47 8.36 -6.33
N GLY A 341 -0.98 8.10 -5.12
CA GLY A 341 -0.81 6.74 -4.56
C GLY A 341 0.56 6.11 -4.81
N TYR A 342 1.50 6.85 -5.40
CA TYR A 342 2.86 6.41 -5.66
C TYR A 342 3.87 7.19 -4.82
N ILE A 343 5.05 6.62 -4.66
CA ILE A 343 6.22 7.30 -4.13
C ILE A 343 7.42 7.04 -5.04
N ARG A 344 8.21 8.08 -5.29
CA ARG A 344 9.52 7.93 -5.91
C ARG A 344 10.58 7.80 -4.82
N MET A 345 11.15 6.62 -4.64
CA MET A 345 12.15 6.37 -3.58
C MET A 345 13.57 6.42 -4.15
N GLU A 346 14.49 7.10 -3.47
CA GLU A 346 15.90 7.16 -3.90
C GLU A 346 16.48 5.75 -4.13
N ARG A 347 17.17 5.58 -5.26
CA ARG A 347 17.76 4.33 -5.73
C ARG A 347 19.27 4.47 -5.82
N ASN A 348 19.99 3.35 -5.81
CA ASN A 348 21.45 3.29 -5.97
C ASN A 348 22.19 4.04 -4.86
N ILE A 349 21.70 3.94 -3.62
CA ILE A 349 22.39 4.50 -2.47
C ILE A 349 23.58 3.61 -2.07
N ALA A 350 24.53 4.15 -1.31
CA ALA A 350 25.71 3.40 -0.87
C ALA A 350 25.37 2.16 0.00
N ASN A 351 24.23 2.18 0.69
CA ASN A 351 23.79 1.06 1.51
C ASN A 351 23.12 -0.01 0.62
N SER A 352 23.70 -1.21 0.58
CA SER A 352 23.23 -2.32 -0.26
C SER A 352 21.80 -2.77 0.04
N THR A 353 21.27 -2.49 1.24
CA THR A 353 19.85 -2.76 1.56
C THR A 353 18.87 -1.89 0.75
N GLY A 354 19.37 -0.84 0.08
CA GLY A 354 18.58 0.18 -0.60
C GLY A 354 17.85 1.12 0.37
N LYS A 355 17.30 2.21 -0.16
CA LYS A 355 16.57 3.20 0.65
C LYS A 355 15.42 2.52 1.41
N CYS A 356 15.39 2.72 2.73
CA CYS A 356 14.40 2.12 3.63
C CYS A 356 14.35 0.57 3.57
N GLY A 357 15.45 -0.09 3.18
CA GLY A 357 15.52 -1.55 3.08
C GLY A 357 14.78 -2.15 1.87
N ILE A 358 14.48 -1.35 0.84
CA ILE A 358 13.68 -1.77 -0.32
C ILE A 358 14.25 -3.00 -1.07
N ALA A 359 15.57 -3.23 -1.00
CA ALA A 359 16.23 -4.37 -1.65
C ALA A 359 16.38 -5.60 -0.74
N ARG A 360 15.90 -5.57 0.51
CA ARG A 360 16.07 -6.68 1.46
C ARG A 360 15.19 -7.88 1.12
N PHE A 361 13.91 -7.63 0.88
CA PHE A 361 12.92 -8.67 0.59
C PHE A 361 12.09 -8.26 -0.63
N ALA A 362 12.55 -8.73 -1.78
CA ALA A 362 11.88 -8.54 -3.06
C ALA A 362 11.56 -9.89 -3.68
N SER A 363 10.33 -10.04 -4.17
CA SER A 363 9.86 -11.26 -4.83
C SER A 363 8.93 -10.93 -5.97
N TYR A 364 8.85 -11.84 -6.94
CA TYR A 364 8.02 -11.65 -8.13
C TYR A 364 7.40 -12.98 -8.58
N PRO A 365 6.15 -12.95 -9.07
CA PRO A 365 5.50 -14.12 -9.65
C PRO A 365 6.07 -14.40 -11.05
N VAL A 366 5.99 -15.66 -11.48
CA VAL A 366 6.40 -16.12 -12.80
C VAL A 366 5.20 -16.71 -13.52
N LYS A 367 4.98 -16.25 -14.75
CA LYS A 367 3.97 -16.78 -15.66
C LYS A 367 4.65 -17.14 -17.00
N ILE A 368 4.46 -18.36 -17.49
CA ILE A 368 5.17 -18.94 -18.64
C ILE A 368 4.28 -18.94 -19.91
N GLY A 369 2.97 -18.72 -19.78
CA GLY A 369 2.06 -18.56 -20.91
C GLY A 369 0.67 -18.08 -20.50
N ALA A 370 -0.19 -17.84 -21.49
CA ALA A 370 -1.61 -17.64 -21.26
C ALA A 370 -2.21 -18.95 -20.72
N SER A 371 -2.97 -18.88 -19.62
CA SER A 371 -3.71 -20.05 -19.14
C SER A 371 -4.70 -20.45 -20.22
N LEU A 372 -4.58 -21.66 -20.76
CA LEU A 372 -5.47 -22.19 -21.79
C LEU A 372 -6.91 -22.44 -21.29
N HIS A 373 -7.21 -22.15 -20.02
CA HIS A 373 -8.47 -22.58 -19.43
C HIS A 373 -9.71 -21.77 -19.80
N ASN A 374 -9.61 -20.61 -20.46
CA ASN A 374 -10.79 -19.82 -20.83
C ASN A 374 -10.64 -19.10 -22.20
N ASN A 375 -10.49 -19.83 -23.31
CA ASN A 375 -11.05 -19.42 -24.61
C ASN A 375 -10.88 -20.51 -25.70
N PRO A 376 -11.97 -21.07 -26.28
CA PRO A 376 -11.85 -21.93 -27.46
C PRO A 376 -11.38 -21.20 -28.74
N ALA A 377 -11.20 -19.87 -28.70
CA ALA A 377 -10.96 -19.06 -29.89
C ALA A 377 -9.53 -18.49 -30.04
N ALA A 378 -8.61 -18.74 -29.10
CA ALA A 378 -7.25 -18.19 -29.18
C ALA A 378 -6.26 -19.19 -29.79
N VAL A 379 -6.12 -19.16 -31.12
CA VAL A 379 -5.00 -19.81 -31.80
C VAL A 379 -3.72 -19.02 -31.48
N PRO A 380 -2.63 -19.65 -31.00
CA PRO A 380 -1.39 -18.94 -30.72
C PRO A 380 -0.71 -18.55 -32.03
N LEU A 381 -0.48 -17.25 -32.24
CA LEU A 381 0.45 -16.77 -33.26
C LEU A 381 1.88 -16.97 -32.75
N LEU A 382 2.64 -17.81 -33.44
CA LEU A 382 4.08 -18.00 -33.21
C LEU A 382 4.82 -16.66 -33.44
N PRO A 383 5.86 -16.33 -32.64
CA PRO A 383 6.66 -15.15 -32.89
C PRO A 383 7.49 -15.34 -34.16
N LEU A 384 7.40 -14.38 -35.09
CA LEU A 384 8.31 -14.32 -36.25
C LEU A 384 9.76 -14.08 -35.77
N PRO A 385 10.75 -14.71 -36.40
CA PRO A 385 12.16 -14.50 -36.04
C PRO A 385 12.60 -13.07 -36.41
N LEU A 386 13.27 -12.43 -35.45
CA LEU A 386 13.94 -11.14 -35.60
C LEU A 386 14.93 -11.17 -36.79
N ARG A 387 14.78 -10.21 -37.70
CA ARG A 387 15.64 -10.02 -38.87
C ARG A 387 16.95 -9.34 -38.41
N LEU A 388 18.09 -10.01 -38.62
CA LEU A 388 19.43 -9.45 -38.41
C LEU A 388 19.70 -8.28 -39.38
N PRO A 389 20.46 -7.25 -39.00
CA PRO A 389 20.85 -6.18 -39.90
C PRO A 389 21.91 -6.67 -40.89
N SER A 390 21.68 -6.39 -42.17
CA SER A 390 22.59 -6.65 -43.28
C SER A 390 23.83 -5.76 -43.20
N SER A 391 25.01 -6.37 -43.27
CA SER A 391 26.31 -5.72 -43.40
C SER A 391 26.42 -4.91 -44.70
N SER A 392 26.86 -3.66 -44.56
CA SER A 392 27.18 -2.74 -45.64
C SER A 392 28.47 -3.16 -46.37
N LEU A 393 28.36 -3.47 -47.66
CA LEU A 393 29.50 -3.54 -48.58
C LEU A 393 29.60 -2.21 -49.34
N LEU A 394 30.80 -1.63 -49.31
CA LEU A 394 31.24 -0.47 -50.08
C LEU A 394 31.06 -0.69 -51.60
N PRO A 395 30.80 0.38 -52.38
CA PRO A 395 31.18 0.42 -53.79
C PRO A 395 32.37 1.36 -54.04
N LEU A 396 33.28 0.88 -54.90
CA LEU A 396 34.37 1.63 -55.52
C LEU A 396 33.84 2.80 -56.36
N ALA A 397 34.58 3.90 -56.32
CA ALA A 397 34.40 5.09 -57.15
C ALA A 397 34.88 4.86 -58.60
N ILE A 398 34.12 5.35 -59.58
CA ILE A 398 34.64 5.86 -60.86
C ILE A 398 33.90 7.15 -61.21
N THR A 399 34.70 8.07 -61.75
CA THR A 399 34.54 9.50 -61.94
C THR A 399 33.70 9.87 -63.18
N THR A 400 33.02 11.02 -63.14
CA THR A 400 33.20 12.18 -64.05
C THR A 400 32.11 13.24 -63.81
N ALA A 401 32.53 14.50 -63.72
CA ALA A 401 31.70 15.72 -63.65
C ALA A 401 31.64 16.38 -65.07
N PRO A 402 31.10 17.60 -65.30
CA PRO A 402 30.22 18.47 -64.48
C PRO A 402 29.01 19.12 -65.26
N ALA A 403 28.02 19.65 -64.50
CA ALA A 403 27.27 20.94 -64.57
C ALA A 403 26.78 21.56 -65.93
N PRO A 404 25.83 22.54 -66.00
CA PRO A 404 25.38 23.46 -64.93
C PRO A 404 23.88 23.95 -64.92
N ALA A 405 23.60 24.81 -63.92
CA ALA A 405 22.68 25.98 -63.89
C ALA A 405 21.18 25.82 -63.48
N ALA A 406 20.89 26.04 -62.19
CA ALA A 406 20.16 27.19 -61.54
C ALA A 406 18.99 27.93 -62.27
N PRO A 407 18.18 28.80 -61.60
CA PRO A 407 17.55 28.78 -60.26
C PRO A 407 16.08 29.36 -60.25
N HIS A 408 15.58 29.74 -59.04
CA HIS A 408 14.43 30.63 -58.68
C HIS A 408 13.12 29.93 -58.22
N ALA A 409 12.74 30.06 -56.93
CA ALA A 409 11.96 31.14 -56.27
C ALA A 409 10.44 31.02 -56.54
N ALA A 410 9.47 31.40 -55.72
CA ALA A 410 9.27 31.82 -54.32
C ALA A 410 7.72 31.91 -54.13
N ALA A 411 7.27 32.20 -52.90
CA ALA A 411 5.96 32.76 -52.51
C ALA A 411 4.74 31.81 -52.56
N SER A 412 4.10 31.51 -51.42
CA SER A 412 3.14 32.33 -50.64
C SER A 412 1.75 32.42 -51.29
N THR A 413 0.72 32.01 -50.54
CA THR A 413 -0.54 32.77 -50.42
C THR A 413 -1.33 32.27 -49.21
N SER A 414 -1.67 33.22 -48.35
CA SER A 414 -2.67 33.13 -47.28
C SER A 414 -4.08 32.90 -47.81
N ARG A 415 -4.94 32.28 -47.01
CA ARG A 415 -6.39 32.58 -46.99
C ARG A 415 -6.89 32.65 -45.56
N THR A 416 -7.61 33.73 -45.30
CA THR A 416 -8.32 34.06 -44.06
C THR A 416 -9.80 34.27 -44.42
N ILE A 417 -10.66 34.19 -43.39
CA ILE A 417 -12.05 34.70 -43.26
C ILE A 417 -13.10 33.76 -43.93
N ALA A 418 -14.24 33.37 -43.33
CA ALA A 418 -15.04 33.98 -42.27
C ALA A 418 -15.95 32.98 -41.53
N ALA A 419 -16.33 33.40 -40.32
CA ALA A 419 -17.38 32.84 -39.48
C ALA A 419 -18.78 33.34 -39.90
N SER A 420 -19.82 32.62 -39.48
CA SER A 420 -21.17 33.18 -39.30
C SER A 420 -21.88 32.57 -38.09
N PHE A 421 -22.38 33.47 -37.25
CA PHE A 421 -23.21 33.29 -36.07
C PHE A 421 -24.65 32.83 -36.39
N GLY A 422 -25.31 32.24 -35.39
CA GLY A 422 -26.77 32.08 -35.34
C GLY A 422 -27.24 31.58 -33.96
N SER A 423 -27.76 32.48 -33.14
CA SER A 423 -28.32 32.28 -31.79
C SER A 423 -29.85 32.16 -31.84
N SER A 424 -30.47 31.36 -30.97
CA SER A 424 -31.45 31.82 -29.94
C SER A 424 -32.51 30.78 -29.48
N VAL A 425 -32.40 30.39 -28.20
CA VAL A 425 -33.43 30.38 -27.12
C VAL A 425 -34.83 29.75 -27.34
N ARG A 426 -35.22 28.75 -26.51
CA ARG A 426 -36.24 28.89 -25.43
C ARG A 426 -36.38 27.67 -24.50
N SER A 427 -36.63 28.00 -23.23
CA SER A 427 -36.89 27.22 -22.02
C SER A 427 -38.20 26.42 -21.98
N ARG A 428 -38.24 25.32 -21.20
CA ARG A 428 -39.30 25.02 -20.21
C ARG A 428 -38.94 23.86 -19.26
N VAL A 429 -39.31 24.06 -18.00
CA VAL A 429 -39.37 23.22 -16.77
C VAL A 429 -40.80 23.46 -16.21
N PRO A 430 -41.41 22.81 -15.18
CA PRO A 430 -41.32 21.51 -14.45
C PRO A 430 -42.70 20.75 -14.56
N PRO A 431 -43.22 19.85 -13.65
CA PRO A 431 -42.79 19.56 -12.27
C PRO A 431 -42.89 18.15 -11.66
N ALA A 432 -42.29 18.10 -10.47
CA ALA A 432 -42.36 17.07 -9.44
C ALA A 432 -43.74 16.99 -8.77
N ALA A 433 -44.05 15.83 -8.19
CA ALA A 433 -45.13 15.65 -7.22
C ALA A 433 -44.66 14.78 -6.05
N THR A 434 -45.05 15.21 -4.86
CA THR A 434 -44.70 14.70 -3.53
C THR A 434 -45.84 13.85 -2.95
N THR A 435 -45.47 12.97 -2.01
CA THR A 435 -46.24 12.41 -0.87
C THR A 435 -47.49 11.55 -1.11
N THR A 436 -47.48 10.32 -0.57
CA THR A 436 -48.43 9.86 0.47
C THR A 436 -47.90 8.62 1.21
N SER A 437 -48.09 8.62 2.52
CA SER A 437 -48.01 7.45 3.41
C SER A 437 -49.27 6.59 3.31
N ALA A 438 -49.18 5.28 3.54
CA ALA A 438 -49.94 4.56 4.59
C ALA A 438 -50.04 3.03 4.34
N ALA A 439 -49.99 2.32 5.47
CA ALA A 439 -50.77 1.12 5.83
C ALA A 439 -50.37 -0.27 5.29
N VAL A 440 -49.95 -1.06 6.28
CA VAL A 440 -50.02 -2.52 6.47
C VAL A 440 -51.37 -3.13 6.05
N PRO A 441 -51.36 -4.41 5.62
CA PRO A 441 -52.32 -5.37 6.18
C PRO A 441 -51.66 -6.65 6.71
N LYS A 442 -52.10 -7.07 7.90
CA LYS A 442 -51.98 -8.42 8.45
C LYS A 442 -53.16 -9.28 7.96
N THR A 443 -52.90 -10.53 7.60
CA THR A 443 -53.75 -11.73 7.81
C THR A 443 -52.90 -12.97 7.44
N THR A 444 -52.40 -13.82 8.36
CA THR A 444 -53.00 -14.94 9.11
C THR A 444 -53.78 -16.00 8.30
N HIS A 445 -53.19 -17.20 8.18
CA HIS A 445 -53.75 -18.58 8.29
C HIS A 445 -52.96 -19.55 7.38
N LYS A 446 -52.74 -20.85 7.66
CA LYS A 446 -52.78 -21.80 8.79
C LYS A 446 -52.26 -23.14 8.19
N ASN A 447 -51.64 -23.98 9.02
CA ASN A 447 -51.50 -25.45 8.94
C ASN A 447 -50.47 -26.15 7.99
N SER A 448 -49.32 -26.55 8.59
CA SER A 448 -48.81 -27.92 8.88
C SER A 448 -48.87 -29.08 7.83
N PRO A 449 -48.16 -30.22 8.05
CA PRO A 449 -46.71 -30.42 8.25
C PRO A 449 -46.15 -31.58 7.37
N LEU A 450 -44.82 -31.71 7.20
CA LEU A 450 -44.22 -32.95 6.70
C LEU A 450 -42.99 -33.38 7.54
N ARG A 451 -43.01 -34.68 7.82
CA ARG A 451 -42.18 -35.47 8.75
C ARG A 451 -40.71 -35.55 8.33
N VAL A 452 -39.80 -35.54 9.30
CA VAL A 452 -38.49 -36.20 9.18
C VAL A 452 -38.39 -37.27 10.26
N LYS A 453 -38.18 -38.51 9.80
CA LYS A 453 -37.97 -39.71 10.62
C LYS A 453 -36.54 -39.71 11.16
N ALA A 454 -36.42 -39.93 12.47
CA ALA A 454 -35.20 -40.41 13.11
C ALA A 454 -35.11 -41.94 12.96
N LEU A 455 -33.91 -42.45 12.69
CA LEU A 455 -33.56 -43.86 12.86
C LEU A 455 -32.19 -43.93 13.53
N THR A 456 -32.22 -44.34 14.78
CA THR A 456 -31.11 -44.75 15.64
C THR A 456 -30.82 -46.23 15.36
N HIS A 457 -29.55 -46.63 15.31
CA HIS A 457 -29.17 -47.99 15.71
C HIS A 457 -27.85 -47.99 16.48
N CYS A 458 -27.94 -48.60 17.67
CA CYS A 458 -26.87 -48.89 18.62
C CYS A 458 -25.85 -49.90 18.08
N CYS A 459 -24.64 -49.84 18.64
CA CYS A 459 -23.97 -51.05 19.13
C CYS A 459 -23.14 -50.72 20.39
N HIS A 460 -23.45 -51.41 21.49
CA HIS A 460 -22.60 -51.64 22.68
C HIS A 460 -21.35 -52.46 22.27
N SER A 461 -20.22 -52.52 22.98
CA SER A 461 -20.04 -52.77 24.42
C SER A 461 -18.58 -52.62 24.88
N GLN A 462 -18.41 -52.11 26.12
CA GLN A 462 -17.48 -52.58 27.19
C GLN A 462 -15.94 -52.47 26.98
N LEU A 463 -15.06 -52.25 27.96
CA LEU A 463 -15.07 -52.04 29.43
C LEU A 463 -13.65 -51.58 29.81
N GLY A 464 -13.47 -50.84 30.91
CA GLY A 464 -12.17 -50.74 31.58
C GLY A 464 -11.83 -49.38 32.22
N PHE A 465 -12.51 -49.06 33.32
CA PHE A 465 -12.05 -48.04 34.28
C PHE A 465 -10.92 -48.62 35.13
N ASN A 466 -9.84 -47.85 35.35
CA ASN A 466 -8.98 -48.04 36.52
C ASN A 466 -8.72 -46.70 37.20
N TRP A 467 -9.05 -46.68 38.49
CA TRP A 467 -8.77 -45.63 39.45
C TRP A 467 -7.30 -45.67 39.88
N LEU A 468 -6.69 -44.50 40.12
CA LEU A 468 -5.89 -44.23 41.33
C LEU A 468 -5.46 -42.75 41.37
N ARG A 469 -5.96 -42.04 42.38
CA ARG A 469 -5.28 -40.90 43.02
C ARG A 469 -3.95 -41.39 43.60
N TRP A 470 -2.97 -40.52 43.77
CA TRP A 470 -2.39 -40.14 45.07
C TRP A 470 -1.44 -38.94 44.87
N SER A 471 -1.35 -38.14 45.92
CA SER A 471 -0.61 -36.89 46.11
C SER A 471 0.90 -37.00 45.98
N GLN A 472 1.54 -35.94 45.47
CA GLN A 472 2.48 -35.08 46.21
C GLN A 472 2.66 -33.75 45.48
#